data_AF-A0A2D2DJT5-F1
#
_entry.id   AF-A0A2D2DJT5-F1
#
_cell.length_a   1.000
_cell.length_b   1.000
_cell.length_c   1.000
_cell.angle_alpha   90.00
_cell.angle_beta   90.00
_cell.angle_gamma   90.00
#
_symmetry.space_group_name_H-M   'P 1'
#
loop_
_entity.id
_entity.type
_entity.pdbx_description
1 polymer ?
#
loop_
_entity_poly.entity_id
_entity_poly.type
_entity_poly.pdbx_seq_one_letter_code
_entity_poly.pdbx_strand_id
1 'polypeptide(L)'
;MLPAGLTLIAGDTGSMVTTDGTGVDARFGYIRDALIDSKGTVYVSETRIDNRGIFVGTGPTIRAFGRDGVVRTVLSAPVPADEAHASLDPTGAVLSFDRDEQIRARVGLTTYLIRKDGSTTQVPTELNPTYPDQSFIVGNAAGVRYRINYSSEGGGTSIARIGADGSLTALAGSTVRSSEPRDGQGAAARFAAIGTDGMVVDPAGNLYLIDAATIRRVTPGGLVSTLAGVANSTLPAQDGSGSGAYFDEPRSIVMHDGQLLVLDKTGLRHVSTDGAVTSVGPKLTASPRPLSVTDTQRLLSDGQGNVYAIHRNHVSLIVPDGGASLFVGKPDLSRLPVDGTGAAARLVRPKFMTADSAGNLFVVEQQHIGYRMVGYEQAGVYLRKVAPDGTTTSTVTYGGYPSGIAADRAGNVYVSTLHYIAQVHSATPGGAVIHKLGSDGVWSVFAGADGERGKQDGIGAAARFNAPTILGFDNAGDLYVQDEGNGYRRISPAGAVTTVAAVPLEVGRVGDDAGNRYVADTERSTISRISAAGVSSIVAGIPDRAATVLGPLPGSIEHPRGLVRIGINSYAFISGSAIVRLALP
;
A
#
# COMPACT_ATOMS: atom_id res chain seq x y z
N MET A 1 -18.11 -30.28 1.76
CA MET A 1 -18.17 -29.33 0.63
C MET A 1 -18.06 -27.93 1.19
N LEU A 2 -17.24 -27.06 0.59
CA LEU A 2 -17.20 -25.64 0.98
C LEU A 2 -18.51 -24.96 0.55
N PRO A 3 -18.99 -23.95 1.30
CA PRO A 3 -20.17 -23.19 0.89
C PRO A 3 -19.91 -22.48 -0.45
N ALA A 4 -20.95 -22.33 -1.27
CA ALA A 4 -20.87 -21.59 -2.51
C ALA A 4 -20.47 -20.13 -2.25
N GLY A 5 -19.55 -19.60 -3.05
CA GLY A 5 -18.99 -18.27 -2.82
C GLY A 5 -17.62 -18.04 -3.45
N LEU A 6 -17.12 -16.84 -3.20
CA LEU A 6 -15.79 -16.35 -3.56
C LEU A 6 -14.88 -16.38 -2.33
N THR A 7 -13.71 -17.00 -2.44
CA THR A 7 -12.69 -17.05 -1.37
C THR A 7 -11.30 -16.74 -1.94
N LEU A 8 -10.45 -16.07 -1.17
CA LEU A 8 -9.07 -15.77 -1.57
C LEU A 8 -8.21 -17.03 -1.53
N ILE A 9 -7.44 -17.29 -2.59
CA ILE A 9 -6.38 -18.31 -2.60
C ILE A 9 -5.04 -17.66 -2.27
N ALA A 10 -4.65 -16.62 -3.03
CA ALA A 10 -3.37 -15.94 -2.87
C ALA A 10 -3.40 -14.54 -3.49
N GLY A 11 -2.46 -13.69 -3.07
CA GLY A 11 -2.38 -12.32 -3.54
C GLY A 11 -3.32 -11.42 -2.76
N ASP A 12 -3.66 -10.27 -3.34
CA ASP A 12 -4.44 -9.27 -2.63
C ASP A 12 -5.65 -8.83 -3.45
N THR A 13 -6.84 -8.93 -2.85
CA THR A 13 -8.09 -8.46 -3.44
C THR A 13 -8.15 -6.95 -3.51
N GLY A 14 -7.33 -6.29 -2.68
CA GLY A 14 -6.92 -4.92 -2.84
C GLY A 14 -5.71 -4.85 -3.78
N SER A 15 -5.90 -4.15 -4.88
CA SER A 15 -4.83 -3.31 -5.45
C SER A 15 -4.12 -2.51 -4.33
N MET A 16 -3.02 -1.78 -4.57
CA MET A 16 -2.48 -0.78 -3.62
C MET A 16 -3.52 0.29 -3.17
N VAL A 17 -4.74 0.17 -3.69
CA VAL A 17 -6.00 0.70 -3.15
C VAL A 17 -6.20 0.28 -1.69
N THR A 18 -6.11 1.28 -0.81
CA THR A 18 -6.82 1.43 0.47
C THR A 18 -7.85 0.32 0.74
N THR A 19 -7.54 -0.58 1.68
CA THR A 19 -8.39 -1.72 2.05
C THR A 19 -8.55 -1.79 3.56
N ASP A 20 -9.80 -1.86 4.05
CA ASP A 20 -10.13 -2.17 5.44
C ASP A 20 -9.74 -3.61 5.79
N GLY A 21 -9.34 -3.82 7.03
CA GLY A 21 -8.79 -5.10 7.45
C GLY A 21 -8.29 -5.04 8.89
N THR A 22 -7.71 -6.15 9.36
CA THR A 22 -7.14 -6.21 10.71
C THR A 22 -5.64 -6.34 10.62
N GLY A 23 -4.92 -5.52 11.39
CA GLY A 23 -3.46 -5.56 11.45
C GLY A 23 -2.82 -5.36 10.08
N VAL A 24 -1.98 -6.33 9.71
CA VAL A 24 -1.23 -6.33 8.44
C VAL A 24 -2.09 -6.62 7.22
N ASP A 25 -3.33 -7.08 7.38
CA ASP A 25 -4.25 -7.30 6.24
C ASP A 25 -4.90 -5.99 5.78
N ALA A 26 -4.88 -4.95 6.61
CA ALA A 26 -5.24 -3.61 6.17
C ALA A 26 -4.18 -3.06 5.22
N ARG A 27 -4.60 -2.18 4.30
CA ARG A 27 -3.69 -1.39 3.47
C ARG A 27 -4.03 0.08 3.54
N PHE A 28 -2.98 0.87 3.72
CA PHE A 28 -3.03 2.29 3.47
C PHE A 28 -2.44 2.59 2.09
N GLY A 29 -2.97 3.63 1.45
CA GLY A 29 -2.29 4.30 0.35
C GLY A 29 -1.10 5.08 0.90
N TYR A 30 -1.10 6.41 0.73
CA TYR A 30 -0.13 7.29 1.38
C TYR A 30 -0.78 8.04 2.53
N ILE A 31 -0.44 7.68 3.77
CA ILE A 31 -0.78 8.43 4.98
C ILE A 31 -0.14 9.82 4.89
N ARG A 32 -0.95 10.84 5.15
CA ARG A 32 -0.57 12.26 5.03
C ARG A 32 -0.60 12.96 6.37
N ASP A 33 -1.59 12.66 7.19
CA ASP A 33 -1.72 13.20 8.54
C ASP A 33 -2.38 12.17 9.45
N ALA A 34 -2.18 12.35 10.75
CA ALA A 34 -2.74 11.47 11.77
C ALA A 34 -2.98 12.20 13.08
N LEU A 35 -4.05 11.81 13.77
CA LEU A 35 -4.39 12.27 15.11
C LEU A 35 -5.06 11.18 15.94
N ILE A 36 -5.07 11.35 17.25
CA ILE A 36 -5.58 10.35 18.21
C ILE A 36 -6.58 11.02 19.16
N ASP A 37 -7.74 10.41 19.34
CA ASP A 37 -8.76 10.90 20.29
C ASP A 37 -8.46 10.47 21.74
N SER A 38 -9.19 11.03 22.70
CA SER A 38 -9.05 10.69 24.13
C SER A 38 -9.30 9.21 24.46
N LYS A 39 -9.92 8.45 23.56
CA LYS A 39 -10.17 7.01 23.71
C LYS A 39 -9.03 6.16 23.15
N GLY A 40 -8.00 6.78 22.56
CA GLY A 40 -6.89 6.09 21.92
C GLY A 40 -7.20 5.62 20.49
N THR A 41 -8.28 6.11 19.87
CA THR A 41 -8.58 5.81 18.47
C THR A 41 -7.70 6.69 17.58
N VAL A 42 -6.91 6.05 16.72
CA VAL A 42 -6.07 6.75 15.75
C VAL A 42 -6.86 6.94 14.46
N TYR A 43 -6.87 8.18 13.97
CA TYR A 43 -7.43 8.55 12.68
C TYR A 43 -6.29 8.97 11.77
N VAL A 44 -6.26 8.42 10.55
CA VAL A 44 -5.29 8.78 9.52
C VAL A 44 -6.00 9.29 8.28
N SER A 45 -5.45 10.34 7.67
CA SER A 45 -5.82 10.77 6.32
C SER A 45 -4.86 10.13 5.32
N GLU A 46 -5.39 9.63 4.22
CA GLU A 46 -4.58 9.01 3.19
C GLU A 46 -4.99 9.41 1.77
N THR A 47 -4.01 9.44 0.87
CA THR A 47 -4.23 9.53 -0.58
C THR A 47 -4.24 8.11 -1.16
N ARG A 48 -5.27 7.76 -1.93
CA ARG A 48 -5.33 6.45 -2.62
C ARG A 48 -4.36 6.40 -3.78
N ILE A 49 -3.79 5.24 -4.02
CA ILE A 49 -2.91 4.94 -5.14
C ILE A 49 -3.38 3.67 -5.83
N ASP A 50 -3.25 3.60 -7.16
CA ASP A 50 -3.48 2.35 -7.88
C ASP A 50 -2.24 1.44 -7.82
N ASN A 51 -2.35 0.25 -8.42
CA ASN A 51 -1.25 -0.70 -8.56
C ASN A 51 -0.04 -0.18 -9.35
N ARG A 52 -0.14 0.98 -10.01
CA ARG A 52 0.97 1.65 -10.66
C ARG A 52 1.59 2.70 -9.74
N GLY A 53 1.14 2.86 -8.50
CA GLY A 53 1.60 3.92 -7.59
C GLY A 53 1.19 5.31 -8.05
N ILE A 54 0.20 5.41 -8.94
CA ILE A 54 -0.36 6.66 -9.43
C ILE A 54 -1.52 7.02 -8.52
N PHE A 55 -1.62 8.29 -8.12
CA PHE A 55 -2.74 8.78 -7.32
C PHE A 55 -4.06 8.57 -8.06
N VAL A 56 -5.05 8.03 -7.37
CA VAL A 56 -6.38 7.75 -7.93
C VAL A 56 -7.50 8.24 -7.01
N GLY A 57 -8.61 8.66 -7.61
CA GLY A 57 -9.74 9.26 -6.89
C GLY A 57 -9.65 10.78 -6.77
N THR A 58 -10.72 11.40 -6.27
CA THR A 58 -10.90 12.85 -6.23
C THR A 58 -10.74 13.46 -4.82
N GLY A 59 -10.26 12.70 -3.83
CA GLY A 59 -10.11 13.23 -2.46
C GLY A 59 -9.48 12.26 -1.46
N PRO A 60 -9.20 12.72 -0.23
CA PRO A 60 -8.63 11.89 0.82
C PRO A 60 -9.59 10.79 1.29
N THR A 61 -9.02 9.69 1.78
CA THR A 61 -9.76 8.73 2.62
C THR A 61 -9.36 8.95 4.07
N ILE A 62 -10.31 8.87 4.99
CA ILE A 62 -10.02 8.90 6.42
C ILE A 62 -10.31 7.52 6.99
N ARG A 63 -9.31 6.96 7.68
CA ARG A 63 -9.34 5.63 8.28
C ARG A 63 -9.20 5.76 9.78
N ALA A 64 -9.83 4.86 10.52
CA ALA A 64 -9.72 4.78 11.96
C ALA A 64 -9.32 3.37 12.40
N PHE A 65 -8.53 3.27 13.45
CA PHE A 65 -8.21 2.02 14.12
C PHE A 65 -7.91 2.25 15.61
N GLY A 66 -8.22 1.25 16.43
CA GLY A 66 -7.86 1.24 17.85
C GLY A 66 -6.80 0.20 18.15
N ARG A 67 -6.70 -0.18 19.43
CA ARG A 67 -5.77 -1.20 19.93
C ARG A 67 -6.03 -2.62 19.39
N ASP A 68 -7.23 -2.87 18.87
CA ASP A 68 -7.61 -4.12 18.22
C ASP A 68 -6.99 -4.28 16.81
N GLY A 69 -6.37 -3.22 16.28
CA GLY A 69 -5.77 -3.20 14.95
C GLY A 69 -6.81 -3.28 13.83
N VAL A 70 -8.11 -3.14 14.11
CA VAL A 70 -9.15 -3.20 13.10
C VAL A 70 -9.25 -1.84 12.41
N VAL A 71 -8.78 -1.78 11.16
CA VAL A 71 -8.83 -0.58 10.33
C VAL A 71 -10.15 -0.50 9.60
N ARG A 72 -10.86 0.62 9.78
CA ARG A 72 -12.14 0.92 9.16
C ARG A 72 -12.11 2.24 8.43
N THR A 73 -12.84 2.32 7.33
CA THR A 73 -13.01 3.56 6.60
C THR A 73 -14.12 4.39 7.25
N VAL A 74 -13.76 5.59 7.71
CA VAL A 74 -14.68 6.57 8.28
C VAL A 74 -15.27 7.45 7.17
N LEU A 75 -14.46 7.77 6.15
CA LEU A 75 -14.89 8.57 5.02
C LEU A 75 -14.24 8.07 3.72
N SER A 76 -15.08 7.77 2.74
CA SER A 76 -14.74 7.44 1.35
C SER A 76 -15.54 8.33 0.39
N ALA A 77 -15.15 9.58 0.13
CA ALA A 77 -15.97 10.44 -0.73
C ALA A 77 -15.23 11.66 -1.33
N PRO A 78 -15.76 12.23 -2.45
CA PRO A 78 -15.11 13.25 -3.25
C PRO A 78 -15.27 14.59 -2.54
N VAL A 79 -14.24 15.04 -1.84
CA VAL A 79 -14.11 16.47 -1.61
C VAL A 79 -13.89 17.08 -3.00
N PRO A 80 -14.76 17.97 -3.52
CA PRO A 80 -14.61 18.48 -4.87
C PRO A 80 -13.22 19.13 -5.01
N ALA A 81 -12.39 18.56 -5.88
CA ALA A 81 -11.36 19.34 -6.53
C ALA A 81 -12.13 20.33 -7.39
N ASP A 82 -12.29 21.57 -6.93
CA ASP A 82 -12.86 22.60 -7.78
C ASP A 82 -11.95 22.81 -9.00
N GLU A 83 -12.57 22.98 -10.16
CA GLU A 83 -11.86 23.02 -11.45
C GLU A 83 -10.85 24.19 -11.55
N ALA A 84 -10.92 25.16 -10.63
CA ALA A 84 -9.98 26.28 -10.54
C ALA A 84 -8.59 25.89 -9.98
N HIS A 85 -8.46 24.72 -9.34
CA HIS A 85 -7.26 24.31 -8.63
C HIS A 85 -6.67 22.97 -9.11
N ALA A 86 -7.03 22.52 -10.32
CA ALA A 86 -6.61 21.26 -10.96
C ALA A 86 -5.08 21.10 -11.21
N SER A 87 -4.23 21.98 -10.68
CA SER A 87 -2.77 21.96 -10.87
C SER A 87 -1.96 21.92 -9.57
N LEU A 88 -2.56 21.97 -8.36
CA LEU A 88 -1.79 21.94 -7.12
C LEU A 88 -2.38 20.97 -6.07
N ASP A 89 -1.83 19.76 -6.13
CA ASP A 89 -1.59 18.80 -5.04
C ASP A 89 -2.72 17.82 -4.62
N PRO A 90 -2.64 16.52 -4.99
CA PRO A 90 -3.53 15.44 -4.51
C PRO A 90 -3.23 15.02 -3.05
N THR A 91 -2.76 15.96 -2.22
CA THR A 91 -2.40 15.72 -0.82
C THR A 91 -3.64 15.52 0.03
N GLY A 92 -3.65 14.44 0.81
CA GLY A 92 -4.74 14.10 1.73
C GLY A 92 -5.07 15.21 2.74
N ALA A 93 -6.13 15.01 3.54
CA ALA A 93 -6.62 16.03 4.45
C ALA A 93 -5.65 16.32 5.61
N VAL A 94 -5.53 17.59 5.99
CA VAL A 94 -5.01 17.96 7.32
C VAL A 94 -6.13 17.77 8.33
N LEU A 95 -5.85 17.02 9.40
CA LEU A 95 -6.84 16.64 10.39
C LEU A 95 -6.69 17.51 11.65
N SER A 96 -7.82 17.80 12.29
CA SER A 96 -7.87 18.38 13.64
C SER A 96 -9.15 17.91 14.35
N PHE A 97 -9.24 18.17 15.65
CA PHE A 97 -10.48 17.99 16.41
C PHE A 97 -11.13 19.34 16.72
N ASP A 98 -12.47 19.36 16.77
CA ASP A 98 -13.18 20.43 17.44
C ASP A 98 -13.24 20.22 18.96
N ARG A 99 -13.97 21.09 19.67
CA ARG A 99 -14.10 21.03 21.13
C ARG A 99 -14.79 19.75 21.63
N ASP A 100 -15.57 19.09 20.78
CA ASP A 100 -16.39 17.91 21.07
C ASP A 100 -15.74 16.62 20.50
N GLU A 101 -14.47 16.70 20.08
CA GLU A 101 -13.70 15.64 19.39
C GLU A 101 -14.34 15.11 18.10
N GLN A 102 -15.03 15.99 17.36
CA GLN A 102 -15.40 15.70 15.99
C GLN A 102 -14.23 16.03 15.06
N ILE A 103 -14.05 15.24 14.02
CA ILE A 103 -12.90 15.38 13.13
C ILE A 103 -13.18 16.54 12.16
N ARG A 104 -12.26 17.48 12.08
CA ARG A 104 -12.20 18.50 11.05
C ARG A 104 -11.14 18.11 10.03
N ALA A 105 -11.55 17.89 8.80
CA ALA A 105 -10.69 17.57 7.69
C ALA A 105 -10.60 18.77 6.74
N ARG A 106 -9.43 19.40 6.65
CA ARG A 106 -9.16 20.48 5.72
C ARG A 106 -8.56 19.92 4.43
N VAL A 107 -9.18 20.23 3.30
CA VAL A 107 -8.75 19.84 1.96
C VAL A 107 -8.74 21.10 1.10
N GLY A 108 -7.54 21.53 0.70
CA GLY A 108 -7.34 22.86 0.11
C GLY A 108 -7.89 23.97 1.02
N LEU A 109 -8.85 24.73 0.51
CA LEU A 109 -9.49 25.84 1.24
C LEU A 109 -10.78 25.43 1.97
N THR A 110 -11.24 24.18 1.80
CA THR A 110 -12.51 23.71 2.35
C THR A 110 -12.28 22.89 3.61
N THR A 111 -13.13 23.09 4.62
CA THR A 111 -13.13 22.29 5.86
C THR A 111 -14.42 21.47 5.96
N TYR A 112 -14.27 20.18 6.26
CA TYR A 112 -15.36 19.25 6.51
C TYR A 112 -15.37 18.87 7.98
N LEU A 113 -16.54 18.92 8.61
CA LEU A 113 -16.79 18.34 9.92
C LEU A 113 -17.32 16.92 9.72
N ILE A 114 -16.62 15.95 10.30
CA ILE A 114 -16.94 14.53 10.25
C ILE A 114 -17.29 14.11 11.67
N ARG A 115 -18.56 13.75 11.87
CA ARG A 115 -19.07 13.28 13.15
C ARG A 115 -18.67 11.83 13.38
N LYS A 116 -18.72 11.39 14.63
CA LYS A 116 -18.37 10.01 15.01
C LYS A 116 -19.29 8.94 14.37
N ASP A 117 -20.46 9.34 13.88
CA ASP A 117 -21.39 8.48 13.11
C ASP A 117 -21.04 8.40 11.61
N GLY A 118 -19.97 9.07 11.16
CA GLY A 118 -19.54 9.14 9.76
C GLY A 118 -20.27 10.20 8.93
N SER A 119 -21.26 10.90 9.49
CA SER A 119 -21.94 12.00 8.78
C SER A 119 -20.98 13.18 8.56
N THR A 120 -21.07 13.79 7.38
CA THR A 120 -20.20 14.90 6.99
C THR A 120 -21.00 16.16 6.69
N THR A 121 -20.49 17.30 7.14
CA THR A 121 -21.02 18.62 6.79
C THR A 121 -19.87 19.56 6.44
N GLN A 122 -19.97 20.26 5.32
CA GLN A 122 -19.04 21.33 4.99
C GLN A 122 -19.21 22.46 6.01
N VAL A 123 -18.10 22.94 6.56
CA VAL A 123 -18.10 24.11 7.42
C VAL A 123 -17.90 25.33 6.52
N PRO A 124 -18.82 26.32 6.54
CA PRO A 124 -18.65 27.55 5.78
C PRO A 124 -17.31 28.21 6.12
N THR A 125 -16.58 28.62 5.09
CA THR A 125 -15.27 29.25 5.25
C THR A 125 -15.44 30.56 6.01
N GLU A 126 -14.96 30.64 7.26
CA GLU A 126 -14.72 31.95 7.87
C GLU A 126 -13.56 32.59 7.11
N LEU A 127 -13.89 33.61 6.31
CA LEU A 127 -12.94 34.40 5.54
C LEU A 127 -11.89 35.02 6.48
N ASN A 128 -10.65 34.56 6.40
CA ASN A 128 -9.51 35.46 6.52
C ASN A 128 -8.37 35.02 5.58
N PRO A 129 -8.37 35.50 4.32
CA PRO A 129 -7.40 35.11 3.29
C PRO A 129 -6.06 35.86 3.36
N THR A 130 -5.85 36.72 4.36
CA THR A 130 -4.61 37.51 4.47
C THR A 130 -3.74 36.91 5.58
N TYR A 131 -2.92 35.92 5.21
CA TYR A 131 -1.99 35.19 6.07
C TYR A 131 -2.52 34.89 7.48
N PRO A 132 -3.23 33.76 7.71
CA PRO A 132 -3.57 33.39 9.08
C PRO A 132 -2.26 33.29 9.85
N ASP A 133 -2.14 34.06 10.95
CA ASP A 133 -1.09 33.85 11.95
C ASP A 133 -0.98 32.34 12.15
N GLN A 134 0.12 31.74 11.66
CA GLN A 134 0.29 30.31 11.76
C GLN A 134 0.18 30.02 13.25
N SER A 135 -0.81 29.22 13.63
CA SER A 135 -1.01 28.91 15.02
C SER A 135 -1.51 27.50 15.20
N PHE A 136 -0.88 26.80 16.13
CA PHE A 136 -1.18 25.42 16.44
C PHE A 136 -1.73 25.34 17.85
N ILE A 137 -2.65 24.39 18.06
CA ILE A 137 -3.18 24.10 19.37
C ILE A 137 -2.64 22.75 19.80
N VAL A 138 -2.07 22.70 21.00
CA VAL A 138 -1.64 21.46 21.65
C VAL A 138 -2.34 21.36 22.99
N GLY A 139 -2.70 20.16 23.40
CA GLY A 139 -3.35 19.94 24.69
C GLY A 139 -3.23 18.52 25.19
N ASN A 140 -3.89 18.25 26.31
CA ASN A 140 -3.95 16.91 26.91
C ASN A 140 -5.40 16.49 27.21
N ALA A 141 -5.57 15.22 27.60
CA ALA A 141 -6.87 14.66 27.97
C ALA A 141 -7.51 15.34 29.20
N ALA A 142 -6.72 16.04 30.03
CA ALA A 142 -7.21 16.81 31.17
C ALA A 142 -7.80 18.18 30.76
N GLY A 143 -7.83 18.51 29.47
CA GLY A 143 -8.41 19.75 28.94
C GLY A 143 -7.47 20.95 28.99
N VAL A 144 -6.19 20.78 29.35
CA VAL A 144 -5.19 21.84 29.23
C VAL A 144 -4.90 22.07 27.76
N ARG A 145 -4.94 23.33 27.32
CA ARG A 145 -4.72 23.71 25.92
C ARG A 145 -3.81 24.94 25.82
N TYR A 146 -2.88 24.89 24.89
CA TYR A 146 -1.99 26.00 24.54
C TYR A 146 -2.14 26.33 23.06
N ARG A 147 -2.09 27.61 22.73
CA ARG A 147 -1.97 28.12 21.36
C ARG A 147 -0.54 28.62 21.15
N ILE A 148 0.10 28.13 20.11
CA ILE A 148 1.42 28.57 19.68
C ILE A 148 1.18 29.51 18.51
N ASN A 149 1.71 30.72 18.57
CA ASN A 149 1.53 31.75 17.55
C ASN A 149 2.90 32.07 16.93
N TYR A 150 2.96 32.00 15.60
CA TYR A 150 4.10 32.46 14.82
C TYR A 150 3.69 33.79 14.18
N SER A 151 4.48 34.84 14.36
CA SER A 151 4.25 36.08 13.62
C SER A 151 4.63 35.91 12.15
N SER A 152 3.91 36.62 11.28
CA SER A 152 4.12 36.64 9.82
C SER A 152 5.57 36.96 9.41
N GLU A 153 5.96 36.49 8.21
CA GLU A 153 7.27 36.66 7.54
C GLU A 153 8.45 37.06 8.45
N GLY A 154 8.91 36.09 9.24
CA GLY A 154 10.19 36.15 9.92
C GLY A 154 10.17 36.76 11.33
N GLY A 155 9.03 36.86 11.99
CA GLY A 155 8.97 37.23 13.41
C GLY A 155 9.19 36.04 14.38
N GLY A 156 9.03 36.29 15.68
CA GLY A 156 9.25 35.32 16.77
C GLY A 156 7.99 34.52 17.17
N THR A 157 8.20 33.46 17.96
CA THR A 157 7.12 32.59 18.45
C THR A 157 6.66 32.99 19.85
N SER A 158 5.35 33.00 20.07
CA SER A 158 4.73 33.20 21.39
C SER A 158 3.74 32.09 21.71
N ILE A 159 3.54 31.82 22.99
CA ILE A 159 2.67 30.78 23.52
C ILE A 159 1.62 31.46 24.38
N ALA A 160 0.37 31.09 24.19
CA ALA A 160 -0.77 31.51 25.01
C ALA A 160 -1.48 30.29 25.59
N ARG A 161 -1.96 30.40 26.83
CA ARG A 161 -2.88 29.44 27.44
C ARG A 161 -4.29 29.72 26.92
N ILE A 162 -5.04 28.66 26.61
CA ILE A 162 -6.45 28.74 26.27
C ILE A 162 -7.29 28.41 27.51
N GLY A 163 -8.13 29.35 27.94
CA GLY A 163 -9.09 29.16 29.02
C GLY A 163 -10.25 28.23 28.62
N ALA A 164 -10.98 27.72 29.61
CA ALA A 164 -12.16 26.86 29.36
C ALA A 164 -13.27 27.57 28.55
N ASP A 165 -13.30 28.90 28.63
CA ASP A 165 -14.18 29.80 27.87
C ASP A 165 -13.62 30.18 26.48
N GLY A 166 -12.44 29.67 26.12
CA GLY A 166 -11.73 30.00 24.88
C GLY A 166 -10.89 31.27 24.93
N SER A 167 -10.82 31.96 26.08
CA SER A 167 -9.97 33.14 26.25
C SER A 167 -8.49 32.81 26.09
N LEU A 168 -7.70 33.72 25.50
CA LEU A 168 -6.26 33.57 25.34
C LEU A 168 -5.51 34.42 26.36
N THR A 169 -4.64 33.78 27.14
CA THR A 169 -3.73 34.47 28.08
C THR A 169 -2.29 34.26 27.65
N ALA A 170 -1.52 35.33 27.46
CA ALA A 170 -0.11 35.24 27.12
C ALA A 170 0.67 34.45 28.19
N LEU A 171 1.50 33.51 27.77
CA LEU A 171 2.22 32.60 28.66
C LEU A 171 3.73 32.75 28.55
N ALA A 172 4.29 32.65 27.33
CA ALA A 172 5.74 32.66 27.11
C ALA A 172 6.13 33.06 25.68
N GLY A 173 7.38 33.46 25.49
CA GLY A 173 7.91 33.80 24.16
C GLY A 173 7.61 35.23 23.73
N SER A 174 8.03 35.56 22.52
CA SER A 174 7.98 36.93 22.00
C SER A 174 7.75 36.90 20.50
N THR A 175 7.07 37.94 19.99
CA THR A 175 6.91 38.18 18.55
C THR A 175 8.19 38.67 17.88
N VAL A 176 9.26 38.92 18.65
CA VAL A 176 10.58 39.30 18.14
C VAL A 176 11.35 38.06 17.70
N ARG A 177 11.82 38.06 16.45
CA ARG A 177 12.62 36.98 15.87
C ARG A 177 13.84 36.67 16.72
N SER A 178 14.13 35.40 16.93
CA SER A 178 15.40 34.92 17.46
C SER A 178 15.86 33.72 16.64
N SER A 179 17.13 33.69 16.26
CA SER A 179 17.75 32.49 15.65
C SER A 179 18.22 31.48 16.71
N GLU A 180 18.26 31.91 17.97
CA GLU A 180 18.71 31.10 19.10
C GLU A 180 17.64 31.07 20.19
N PRO A 181 17.36 29.90 20.77
CA PRO A 181 16.35 29.77 21.79
C PRO A 181 16.93 30.21 23.14
N ARG A 182 16.16 30.97 23.93
CA ARG A 182 16.61 31.57 25.19
C ARG A 182 15.64 31.26 26.31
N ASP A 183 16.16 30.77 27.42
CA ASP A 183 15.38 30.51 28.63
C ASP A 183 14.95 31.82 29.31
N GLY A 184 13.88 31.75 30.09
CA GLY A 184 13.39 32.90 30.83
C GLY A 184 11.92 32.81 31.20
N GLN A 185 11.48 33.80 31.99
CA GLN A 185 10.11 33.93 32.42
C GLN A 185 9.28 34.69 31.38
N GLY A 186 8.18 34.10 30.94
CA GLY A 186 7.19 34.75 30.07
C GLY A 186 7.80 35.34 28.79
N ALA A 187 7.59 36.64 28.58
CA ALA A 187 8.10 37.35 27.41
C ALA A 187 9.62 37.54 27.38
N ALA A 188 10.37 37.14 28.42
CA ALA A 188 11.84 37.14 28.40
C ALA A 188 12.42 35.94 27.64
N ALA A 189 11.68 34.85 27.52
CA ALA A 189 12.07 33.67 26.76
C ALA A 189 12.01 33.93 25.24
N ARG A 190 12.81 33.20 24.47
CA ARG A 190 12.79 33.22 23.01
C ARG A 190 12.79 31.78 22.48
N PHE A 191 12.07 31.58 21.39
CA PHE A 191 12.08 30.32 20.64
C PHE A 191 12.65 30.57 19.25
N ALA A 192 13.38 29.59 18.72
CA ALA A 192 14.06 29.68 17.44
C ALA A 192 13.27 29.02 16.30
N ALA A 193 12.86 27.75 16.48
CA ALA A 193 12.14 26.98 15.49
C ALA A 193 11.35 25.84 16.15
N ILE A 194 10.04 26.04 16.34
CA ILE A 194 9.12 25.00 16.84
C ILE A 194 8.37 24.38 15.67
N GLY A 195 8.47 23.06 15.49
CA GLY A 195 7.70 22.31 14.49
C GLY A 195 6.30 21.93 15.00
N THR A 196 5.36 21.64 14.08
CA THR A 196 3.98 21.24 14.40
C THR A 196 3.87 19.96 15.23
N ASP A 197 4.85 19.09 15.05
CA ASP A 197 4.82 17.72 15.59
C ASP A 197 5.70 17.58 16.83
N GLY A 198 6.40 18.66 17.17
CA GLY A 198 7.37 18.75 18.24
C GLY A 198 6.79 19.34 19.51
N MET A 199 5.56 19.02 19.90
CA MET A 199 4.94 19.54 21.13
C MET A 199 4.08 18.50 21.84
N VAL A 200 4.13 18.47 23.17
CA VAL A 200 3.25 17.64 24.00
C VAL A 200 3.00 18.27 25.37
N VAL A 201 1.85 18.02 25.97
CA VAL A 201 1.48 18.52 27.31
C VAL A 201 1.38 17.36 28.29
N ASP A 202 2.11 17.44 29.41
CA ASP A 202 2.01 16.43 30.47
C ASP A 202 0.71 16.57 31.31
N PRO A 203 0.37 15.59 32.17
CA PRO A 203 -0.82 15.68 33.01
C PRO A 203 -0.83 16.87 33.99
N ALA A 204 0.34 17.40 34.37
CA ALA A 204 0.46 18.58 35.23
C ALA A 204 0.31 19.90 34.45
N GLY A 205 0.18 19.84 33.13
CA GLY A 205 0.03 20.99 32.25
C GLY A 205 1.35 21.62 31.82
N ASN A 206 2.51 21.00 32.06
CA ASN A 206 3.75 21.49 31.46
C ASN A 206 3.73 21.18 29.96
N LEU A 207 4.08 22.17 29.14
CA LEU A 207 4.28 22.00 27.72
C LEU A 207 5.75 21.68 27.45
N TYR A 208 6.01 20.56 26.80
CA TYR A 208 7.30 20.19 26.27
C TYR A 208 7.31 20.39 24.77
N LEU A 209 8.40 20.94 24.25
CA LEU A 209 8.50 21.25 22.83
C LEU A 209 9.91 21.07 22.29
N ILE A 210 10.01 20.76 21.00
CA ILE A 210 11.24 20.77 20.23
C ILE A 210 11.43 22.19 19.71
N ASP A 211 12.56 22.80 20.04
CA ASP A 211 12.96 24.12 19.58
C ASP A 211 14.37 24.04 18.98
N ALA A 212 14.45 24.12 17.65
CA ALA A 212 15.62 23.74 16.87
C ALA A 212 16.07 22.30 17.21
N ALA A 213 17.21 22.14 17.90
CA ALA A 213 17.74 20.84 18.33
C ALA A 213 17.71 20.68 19.87
N THR A 214 16.80 21.40 20.55
CA THR A 214 16.62 21.34 22.00
C THR A 214 15.22 20.87 22.38
N ILE A 215 15.13 20.23 23.53
CA ILE A 215 13.86 19.95 24.21
C ILE A 215 13.66 21.03 25.28
N ARG A 216 12.56 21.76 25.19
CA ARG A 216 12.21 22.86 26.08
C ARG A 216 11.02 22.48 26.93
N ARG A 217 11.00 22.96 28.17
CA ARG A 217 9.85 22.86 29.08
C ARG A 217 9.30 24.25 29.38
N VAL A 218 7.99 24.41 29.22
CA VAL A 218 7.21 25.60 29.59
C VAL A 218 6.24 25.19 30.69
N THR A 219 6.41 25.79 31.87
CA THR A 219 5.50 25.55 33.00
C THR A 219 4.17 26.30 32.80
N PRO A 220 3.08 25.91 33.49
CA PRO A 220 1.83 26.69 33.50
C PRO A 220 2.00 28.14 33.98
N GLY A 221 3.07 28.42 34.74
CA GLY A 221 3.45 29.76 35.17
C GLY A 221 4.28 30.56 34.16
N GLY A 222 4.59 30.00 32.99
CA GLY A 222 5.32 30.70 31.91
C GLY A 222 6.84 30.66 32.03
N LEU A 223 7.41 29.92 32.98
CA LEU A 223 8.85 29.67 33.02
C LEU A 223 9.24 28.73 31.88
N VAL A 224 10.15 29.19 31.00
CA VAL A 224 10.75 28.41 29.92
C VAL A 224 12.17 28.01 30.32
N SER A 225 12.45 26.72 30.22
CA SER A 225 13.76 26.11 30.51
C SER A 225 14.16 25.13 29.40
N THR A 226 15.46 25.04 29.13
CA THR A 226 16.04 24.01 28.25
C THR A 226 16.29 22.76 29.07
N LEU A 227 15.65 21.67 28.67
CA LEU A 227 15.71 20.38 29.36
C LEU A 227 16.91 19.56 28.88
N ALA A 228 17.08 19.47 27.55
CA ALA A 228 18.17 18.75 26.92
C ALA A 228 18.47 19.30 25.51
N GLY A 229 19.67 19.03 25.01
CA GLY A 229 20.07 19.42 23.66
C GLY A 229 20.86 20.73 23.61
N VAL A 230 21.44 21.00 22.44
CA VAL A 230 22.14 22.24 22.13
C VAL A 230 21.57 22.80 20.84
N ALA A 231 21.11 24.05 20.89
CA ALA A 231 20.51 24.71 19.74
C ALA A 231 21.49 24.81 18.57
N ASN A 232 20.99 24.65 17.35
CA ASN A 232 21.75 24.74 16.11
C ASN A 232 23.02 23.86 16.06
N SER A 233 23.07 22.79 16.87
CA SER A 233 24.15 21.81 16.84
C SER A 233 24.16 21.08 15.49
N THR A 234 25.35 20.95 14.91
CA THR A 234 25.62 20.10 13.75
C THR A 234 26.29 18.78 14.13
N LEU A 235 26.46 18.54 15.44
CA LEU A 235 27.05 17.32 15.96
C LEU A 235 26.09 16.14 15.78
N PRO A 236 26.62 14.92 15.58
CA PRO A 236 25.80 13.73 15.54
C PRO A 236 25.05 13.55 16.86
N ALA A 237 23.88 12.94 16.77
CA ALA A 237 23.05 12.74 17.93
C ALA A 237 23.74 11.84 18.97
N GLN A 238 23.67 12.24 20.24
CA GLN A 238 24.44 11.66 21.33
C GLN A 238 23.65 11.72 22.64
N ASP A 239 23.74 10.63 23.40
CA ASP A 239 23.16 10.52 24.74
C ASP A 239 23.96 11.34 25.75
N GLY A 240 23.28 11.77 26.81
CA GLY A 240 23.88 12.62 27.84
C GLY A 240 22.82 13.25 28.72
N SER A 241 23.16 14.33 29.41
CA SER A 241 22.21 15.08 30.23
C SER A 241 22.32 16.57 29.93
N GLY A 242 21.18 17.27 29.85
CA GLY A 242 21.13 18.70 29.57
C GLY A 242 21.85 19.05 28.25
N SER A 243 22.81 19.98 28.32
CA SER A 243 23.64 20.40 27.19
C SER A 243 24.70 19.38 26.76
N GLY A 244 24.87 18.27 27.50
CA GLY A 244 25.72 17.15 27.11
C GLY A 244 25.04 16.15 26.17
N ALA A 245 23.74 16.31 25.92
CA ALA A 245 22.99 15.53 24.95
C ALA A 245 22.84 16.31 23.63
N TYR A 246 22.81 15.59 22.49
CA TYR A 246 22.66 16.16 21.16
C TYR A 246 21.58 15.40 20.38
N PHE A 247 20.72 16.12 19.66
CA PHE A 247 19.70 15.56 18.77
C PHE A 247 20.05 15.90 17.32
N ASP A 248 19.83 14.98 16.39
CA ASP A 248 19.99 15.19 14.95
C ASP A 248 18.60 15.28 14.31
N GLU A 249 18.21 16.49 13.88
CA GLU A 249 16.88 16.80 13.33
C GLU A 249 15.71 16.16 14.14
N PRO A 250 15.50 16.52 15.42
CA PRO A 250 14.35 16.04 16.18
C PRO A 250 13.04 16.56 15.55
N ARG A 251 12.05 15.68 15.34
CA ARG A 251 10.81 15.98 14.60
C ARG A 251 9.53 15.81 15.39
N SER A 252 9.46 14.78 16.24
CA SER A 252 8.23 14.46 16.98
C SER A 252 8.51 14.15 18.43
N ILE A 253 7.60 14.55 19.32
CA ILE A 253 7.70 14.29 20.76
C ILE A 253 6.34 13.87 21.31
N VAL A 254 6.34 12.85 22.15
CA VAL A 254 5.14 12.39 22.87
C VAL A 254 5.48 12.07 24.33
N MET A 255 4.46 12.08 25.18
CA MET A 255 4.58 11.54 26.53
C MET A 255 4.42 10.02 26.49
N HIS A 256 5.33 9.31 27.13
CA HIS A 256 5.31 7.87 27.26
C HIS A 256 5.85 7.48 28.65
N ASP A 257 5.04 6.80 29.46
CA ASP A 257 5.39 6.32 30.80
C ASP A 257 6.05 7.36 31.72
N GLY A 258 5.54 8.60 31.69
CA GLY A 258 6.04 9.70 32.51
C GLY A 258 7.33 10.35 32.00
N GLN A 259 7.86 9.88 30.88
CA GLN A 259 8.99 10.47 30.17
C GLN A 259 8.56 11.02 28.81
N LEU A 260 9.46 11.74 28.15
CA LEU A 260 9.29 12.17 26.77
C LEU A 260 9.95 11.15 25.85
N LEU A 261 9.26 10.75 24.80
CA LEU A 261 9.82 9.99 23.70
C LEU A 261 9.99 10.93 22.51
N VAL A 262 11.24 11.12 22.08
CA VAL A 262 11.61 12.00 20.97
C VAL A 262 12.01 11.16 19.77
N LEU A 263 11.45 11.48 18.61
CA LEU A 263 11.89 10.99 17.32
C LEU A 263 12.90 11.97 16.72
N ASP A 264 14.12 11.52 16.50
CA ASP A 264 15.13 12.23 15.72
C ASP A 264 15.50 11.44 14.45
N LYS A 265 16.37 11.99 13.62
CA LYS A 265 16.78 11.36 12.35
C LYS A 265 17.53 10.05 12.54
N THR A 266 18.20 9.89 13.67
CA THR A 266 19.02 8.72 14.01
C THR A 266 18.22 7.63 14.71
N GLY A 267 17.13 7.98 15.40
CA GLY A 267 16.39 7.01 16.21
C GLY A 267 15.38 7.63 17.16
N LEU A 268 14.89 6.79 18.06
CA LEU A 268 14.06 7.17 19.19
C LEU A 268 14.94 7.46 20.41
N ARG A 269 14.57 8.47 21.20
CA ARG A 269 15.26 8.84 22.43
C ARG A 269 14.28 9.05 23.58
N HIS A 270 14.55 8.41 24.71
CA HIS A 270 13.88 8.78 25.96
C HIS A 270 14.56 10.03 26.52
N VAL A 271 13.75 11.02 26.87
CA VAL A 271 14.17 12.22 27.58
C VAL A 271 13.39 12.27 28.88
N SER A 272 14.10 12.10 30.00
CA SER A 272 13.50 12.23 31.31
C SER A 272 13.15 13.69 31.61
N THR A 273 12.24 13.92 32.56
CA THR A 273 11.78 15.27 32.94
C THR A 273 12.85 16.12 33.64
N ASP A 274 14.00 15.53 33.99
CA ASP A 274 15.22 16.20 34.48
C ASP A 274 16.33 16.32 33.43
N GLY A 275 16.11 15.84 32.19
CA GLY A 275 16.94 16.15 31.04
C GLY A 275 18.01 15.12 30.70
N ALA A 276 17.95 13.91 31.26
CA ALA A 276 18.75 12.79 30.78
C ALA A 276 18.17 12.25 29.47
N VAL A 277 19.04 12.05 28.48
CA VAL A 277 18.72 11.54 27.14
C VAL A 277 19.37 10.20 26.96
N THR A 278 18.57 9.20 26.59
CA THR A 278 19.03 7.84 26.30
C THR A 278 18.48 7.36 24.97
N SER A 279 19.34 6.79 24.14
CA SER A 279 18.99 6.20 22.86
C SER A 279 18.25 4.90 23.11
N VAL A 280 17.15 4.74 22.38
CA VAL A 280 16.34 3.54 22.42
C VAL A 280 16.80 2.62 21.29
N GLY A 281 17.34 1.46 21.66
CA GLY A 281 18.08 0.56 20.76
C GLY A 281 17.24 -0.15 19.67
N PRO A 282 17.88 -0.90 18.74
CA PRO A 282 17.19 -1.51 17.62
C PRO A 282 16.76 -2.95 17.93
N LYS A 283 15.48 -3.28 17.76
CA LYS A 283 15.04 -4.61 17.28
C LYS A 283 13.61 -4.54 16.74
N LEU A 284 13.54 -4.10 15.50
CA LEU A 284 12.37 -4.23 14.65
C LEU A 284 12.36 -5.65 14.10
N THR A 285 11.96 -6.63 14.92
CA THR A 285 11.89 -8.03 14.51
C THR A 285 10.49 -8.41 14.01
N ALA A 286 10.49 -9.14 12.88
CA ALA A 286 9.37 -9.68 12.11
C ALA A 286 8.64 -8.70 11.16
N SER A 287 9.39 -8.06 10.26
CA SER A 287 8.85 -7.57 8.98
C SER A 287 9.82 -7.96 7.84
N PRO A 288 9.34 -8.34 6.64
CA PRO A 288 10.18 -8.71 5.49
C PRO A 288 11.07 -7.56 4.97
N ARG A 289 10.84 -6.33 5.47
CA ARG A 289 11.78 -5.21 5.40
C ARG A 289 12.07 -4.70 6.81
N PRO A 290 13.33 -4.32 7.14
CA PRO A 290 13.59 -3.58 8.37
C PRO A 290 12.71 -2.34 8.39
N LEU A 291 11.92 -2.15 9.45
CA LEU A 291 11.19 -0.90 9.64
C LEU A 291 12.25 0.23 9.71
N SER A 292 12.02 1.38 9.10
CA SER A 292 13.00 2.47 9.12
C SER A 292 12.44 3.66 9.87
N VAL A 293 13.16 4.10 10.90
CA VAL A 293 12.84 5.31 11.65
C VAL A 293 12.85 6.54 10.73
N THR A 294 13.70 6.54 9.70
CA THR A 294 13.81 7.64 8.72
C THR A 294 12.55 7.86 7.86
N ASP A 295 11.69 6.85 7.72
CA ASP A 295 10.41 6.95 7.00
C ASP A 295 9.23 7.33 7.93
N THR A 296 9.49 7.49 9.23
CA THR A 296 8.49 7.89 10.22
C THR A 296 8.18 9.38 10.10
N GLN A 297 6.91 9.72 10.02
CA GLN A 297 6.43 11.10 9.90
C GLN A 297 6.17 11.71 11.28
N ARG A 298 5.52 10.98 12.19
CA ARG A 298 5.12 11.47 13.52
C ARG A 298 4.94 10.32 14.53
N LEU A 299 5.02 10.62 15.81
CA LEU A 299 4.61 9.76 16.93
C LEU A 299 3.25 10.21 17.50
N LEU A 300 2.39 9.25 17.88
CA LEU A 300 1.15 9.49 18.62
C LEU A 300 1.10 8.58 19.85
N SER A 301 0.79 9.13 21.03
CA SER A 301 0.59 8.36 22.26
C SER A 301 -0.89 8.27 22.59
N ASP A 302 -1.39 7.08 22.92
CA ASP A 302 -2.76 6.93 23.41
C ASP A 302 -2.93 7.35 24.89
N GLY A 303 -1.82 7.66 25.57
CA GLY A 303 -1.84 8.02 26.99
C GLY A 303 -2.15 6.85 27.93
N GLN A 304 -2.24 5.62 27.40
CA GLN A 304 -2.55 4.39 28.12
C GLN A 304 -1.48 3.32 27.88
N GLY A 305 -0.28 3.73 27.44
CA GLY A 305 0.91 2.89 27.30
C GLY A 305 1.34 2.59 25.87
N ASN A 306 0.52 2.89 24.84
CA ASN A 306 0.94 2.66 23.45
C ASN A 306 1.45 3.93 22.81
N VAL A 307 2.54 3.80 22.05
CA VAL A 307 2.98 4.82 21.10
C VAL A 307 2.92 4.25 19.69
N TYR A 308 2.25 4.97 18.80
CA TYR A 308 2.15 4.65 17.38
C TYR A 308 3.14 5.51 16.59
N ALA A 309 4.03 4.85 15.86
CA ALA A 309 4.85 5.49 14.84
C ALA A 309 4.10 5.50 13.51
N ILE A 310 3.79 6.70 13.01
CA ILE A 310 3.07 6.90 11.77
C ILE A 310 4.07 6.96 10.64
N HIS A 311 4.03 5.97 9.75
CA HIS A 311 4.83 5.94 8.54
C HIS A 311 3.96 6.26 7.33
N ARG A 312 4.60 6.39 6.16
CA ARG A 312 3.93 6.72 4.89
C ARG A 312 2.76 5.79 4.52
N ASN A 313 2.79 4.52 4.93
CA ASN A 313 1.89 3.47 4.42
C ASN A 313 1.52 2.40 5.45
N HIS A 314 1.99 2.56 6.66
CA HIS A 314 1.75 1.64 7.76
C HIS A 314 1.96 2.37 9.08
N VAL A 315 1.54 1.72 10.16
CA VAL A 315 1.72 2.21 11.51
C VAL A 315 2.40 1.11 12.30
N SER A 316 3.44 1.49 13.04
CA SER A 316 4.14 0.60 13.97
C SER A 316 3.72 0.92 15.39
N LEU A 317 3.59 -0.11 16.22
CA LEU A 317 3.44 0.02 17.66
C LEU A 317 4.84 -0.01 18.29
N ILE A 318 5.18 1.01 19.07
CA ILE A 318 6.38 1.07 19.89
C ILE A 318 6.00 0.57 21.29
N VAL A 319 6.67 -0.48 21.74
CA VAL A 319 6.54 -1.03 23.09
C VAL A 319 7.50 -0.32 24.06
N PRO A 320 7.23 -0.35 25.38
CA PRO A 320 7.96 0.46 26.37
C PRO A 320 9.47 0.21 26.49
N ASP A 321 9.96 -0.96 26.04
CA ASP A 321 11.38 -1.29 26.00
C ASP A 321 12.09 -0.76 24.74
N GLY A 322 11.36 -0.07 23.87
CA GLY A 322 11.88 0.51 22.64
C GLY A 322 11.73 -0.34 21.39
N GLY A 323 11.26 -1.58 21.53
CA GLY A 323 10.90 -2.39 20.36
C GLY A 323 9.80 -1.72 19.54
N ALA A 324 9.87 -1.79 18.23
CA ALA A 324 8.73 -1.44 17.38
C ALA A 324 8.33 -2.65 16.53
N SER A 325 7.04 -2.90 16.46
CA SER A 325 6.44 -3.95 15.64
C SER A 325 5.45 -3.34 14.67
N LEU A 326 5.37 -3.89 13.46
CA LEU A 326 4.32 -3.53 12.52
C LEU A 326 2.95 -3.77 13.18
N PHE A 327 2.11 -2.74 13.23
CA PHE A 327 0.81 -2.81 13.90
C PHE A 327 -0.33 -2.91 12.89
N VAL A 328 -0.50 -1.90 12.04
CA VAL A 328 -1.52 -1.90 10.97
C VAL A 328 -0.93 -1.43 9.65
N GLY A 329 -1.48 -1.93 8.55
CA GLY A 329 -0.97 -1.61 7.21
C GLY A 329 0.21 -2.48 6.80
N LYS A 330 0.62 -2.38 5.54
CA LYS A 330 1.81 -3.08 5.02
C LYS A 330 2.91 -2.08 4.69
N PRO A 331 4.14 -2.26 5.17
CA PRO A 331 5.26 -1.35 4.93
C PRO A 331 5.77 -1.42 3.48
N ASP A 332 5.35 -2.43 2.71
CA ASP A 332 5.85 -2.66 1.37
C ASP A 332 4.85 -2.20 0.28
N LEU A 333 5.18 -1.06 -0.34
CA LEU A 333 4.56 -0.53 -1.57
C LEU A 333 5.35 -0.88 -2.84
N SER A 334 6.41 -1.70 -2.72
CA SER A 334 7.21 -2.04 -3.89
C SER A 334 6.39 -2.83 -4.89
N ARG A 335 6.67 -2.55 -6.17
CA ARG A 335 6.06 -3.25 -7.30
C ARG A 335 6.74 -4.60 -7.56
N LEU A 336 7.38 -5.18 -6.56
CA LEU A 336 8.07 -6.46 -6.68
C LEU A 336 7.16 -7.58 -6.21
N PRO A 337 7.10 -8.72 -6.89
CA PRO A 337 6.42 -9.90 -6.36
C PRO A 337 6.95 -10.30 -4.97
N VAL A 338 6.07 -10.80 -4.09
CA VAL A 338 6.43 -11.30 -2.74
C VAL A 338 5.86 -12.69 -2.54
N ASP A 339 6.74 -13.62 -2.23
CA ASP A 339 6.39 -14.99 -1.86
C ASP A 339 5.76 -15.01 -0.46
N GLY A 340 4.82 -15.91 -0.24
CA GLY A 340 4.05 -15.95 1.01
C GLY A 340 2.77 -16.75 0.85
N THR A 341 1.99 -16.87 1.92
CA THR A 341 0.76 -17.68 1.93
C THR A 341 -0.47 -16.78 1.98
N GLY A 342 -1.47 -17.05 1.13
CA GLY A 342 -2.73 -16.31 1.12
C GLY A 342 -2.53 -14.82 0.84
N ALA A 343 -3.07 -13.97 1.71
CA ALA A 343 -2.97 -12.51 1.62
C ALA A 343 -1.55 -11.96 1.87
N ALA A 344 -0.63 -12.79 2.41
CA ALA A 344 0.77 -12.40 2.59
C ALA A 344 1.55 -12.43 1.26
N ALA A 345 1.10 -13.21 0.28
CA ALA A 345 1.68 -13.17 -1.07
C ALA A 345 1.32 -11.86 -1.76
N ARG A 346 2.26 -11.30 -2.53
CA ARG A 346 1.98 -10.18 -3.44
C ARG A 346 2.20 -10.63 -4.86
N LEU A 347 1.10 -10.66 -5.61
CA LEU A 347 1.15 -10.78 -7.06
C LEU A 347 1.18 -9.40 -7.69
N VAL A 348 1.98 -9.22 -8.73
CA VAL A 348 2.14 -7.98 -9.46
C VAL A 348 1.89 -8.25 -10.93
N ARG A 349 0.81 -7.63 -11.45
CA ARG A 349 0.37 -7.78 -12.86
C ARG A 349 0.25 -9.24 -13.32
N PRO A 350 -0.47 -10.11 -12.59
CA PRO A 350 -0.78 -11.45 -13.05
C PRO A 350 -1.59 -11.37 -14.36
N LYS A 351 -1.13 -12.06 -15.41
CA LYS A 351 -1.68 -11.96 -16.76
C LYS A 351 -2.33 -13.27 -17.21
N PHE A 352 -1.66 -14.39 -17.00
CA PHE A 352 -2.12 -15.72 -17.38
C PHE A 352 -2.03 -16.68 -16.21
N MET A 353 -2.90 -17.69 -16.20
CA MET A 353 -2.89 -18.74 -15.18
C MET A 353 -3.25 -20.10 -15.78
N THR A 354 -2.66 -21.16 -15.24
CA THR A 354 -3.05 -22.55 -15.47
C THR A 354 -3.03 -23.33 -14.15
N ALA A 355 -3.50 -24.57 -14.16
CA ALA A 355 -3.48 -25.47 -13.00
C ALA A 355 -2.93 -26.84 -13.39
N ASP A 356 -2.15 -27.47 -12.51
CA ASP A 356 -1.78 -28.88 -12.65
C ASP A 356 -2.84 -29.81 -12.05
N SER A 357 -2.64 -31.12 -12.23
CA SER A 357 -3.54 -32.17 -11.72
C SER A 357 -3.54 -32.29 -10.19
N ALA A 358 -2.54 -31.73 -9.50
CA ALA A 358 -2.48 -31.65 -8.04
C ALA A 358 -3.19 -30.40 -7.48
N GLY A 359 -3.70 -29.53 -8.36
CA GLY A 359 -4.37 -28.28 -7.98
C GLY A 359 -3.41 -27.13 -7.67
N ASN A 360 -2.12 -27.25 -7.98
CA ASN A 360 -1.22 -26.10 -7.96
C ASN A 360 -1.56 -25.18 -9.12
N LEU A 361 -1.58 -23.89 -8.87
CA LEU A 361 -1.77 -22.87 -9.87
C LEU A 361 -0.42 -22.32 -10.30
N PHE A 362 -0.28 -22.07 -11.60
CA PHE A 362 0.89 -21.42 -12.16
C PHE A 362 0.47 -20.12 -12.80
N VAL A 363 1.00 -19.01 -12.32
CA VAL A 363 0.64 -17.66 -12.73
C VAL A 363 1.83 -16.99 -13.37
N VAL A 364 1.60 -16.42 -14.56
CA VAL A 364 2.58 -15.59 -15.23
C VAL A 364 2.31 -14.14 -14.91
N GLU A 365 3.30 -13.51 -14.30
CA GLU A 365 3.35 -12.08 -14.06
C GLU A 365 4.20 -11.39 -15.11
N GLN A 366 3.71 -10.26 -15.63
CA GLN A 366 4.48 -9.43 -16.54
C GLN A 366 5.04 -8.23 -15.78
N GLN A 367 6.33 -8.27 -15.45
CA GLN A 367 7.01 -7.13 -14.80
C GLN A 367 7.62 -6.19 -15.82
N HIS A 368 7.54 -4.91 -15.51
CA HIS A 368 8.39 -3.86 -16.06
C HIS A 368 9.54 -3.68 -15.07
N ILE A 369 10.75 -4.13 -15.42
CA ILE A 369 11.92 -3.95 -14.57
C ILE A 369 12.44 -2.51 -14.66
N GLY A 370 11.75 -1.61 -13.94
CA GLY A 370 12.32 -0.40 -13.33
C GLY A 370 12.23 0.90 -14.12
N TYR A 371 11.46 1.86 -13.59
CA TYR A 371 11.59 3.29 -13.90
C TYR A 371 13.03 3.77 -13.62
N ARG A 372 13.91 3.69 -14.61
CA ARG A 372 15.06 4.58 -14.74
C ARG A 372 14.92 5.34 -16.04
N MET A 373 14.69 6.64 -15.89
CA MET A 373 14.89 7.64 -16.93
C MET A 373 16.28 7.43 -17.52
N VAL A 374 16.34 6.77 -18.68
CA VAL A 374 17.49 6.45 -19.56
C VAL A 374 17.71 4.93 -19.71
N GLY A 375 16.99 4.32 -20.66
CA GLY A 375 17.34 3.01 -21.24
C GLY A 375 16.28 1.92 -21.07
N TYR A 376 15.49 1.71 -22.13
CA TYR A 376 14.45 0.70 -22.38
C TYR A 376 14.46 -0.58 -21.51
N GLU A 377 13.35 -0.83 -20.80
CA GLU A 377 13.13 -2.01 -19.95
C GLU A 377 12.74 -3.25 -20.78
N GLN A 378 13.41 -4.38 -20.58
CA GLN A 378 12.91 -5.68 -21.05
C GLN A 378 11.76 -6.12 -20.13
N ALA A 379 10.56 -6.39 -20.66
CA ALA A 379 9.55 -7.07 -19.85
C ALA A 379 10.07 -8.46 -19.44
N GLY A 380 9.84 -8.84 -18.19
CA GLY A 380 10.20 -10.16 -17.65
C GLY A 380 8.99 -11.05 -17.44
N VAL A 381 9.12 -12.34 -17.77
CA VAL A 381 8.27 -13.43 -17.34
C VAL A 381 8.66 -13.79 -15.91
N TYR A 382 7.73 -13.61 -14.98
CA TYR A 382 7.84 -14.08 -13.60
C TYR A 382 6.81 -15.19 -13.41
N LEU A 383 7.28 -16.43 -13.36
CA LEU A 383 6.42 -17.58 -13.14
C LEU A 383 6.29 -17.85 -11.64
N ARG A 384 5.04 -17.83 -11.17
CA ARG A 384 4.66 -18.03 -9.78
C ARG A 384 3.95 -19.36 -9.67
N LYS A 385 4.34 -20.19 -8.70
CA LYS A 385 3.59 -21.37 -8.30
C LYS A 385 2.79 -21.03 -7.05
N VAL A 386 1.50 -21.36 -7.03
CA VAL A 386 0.60 -21.21 -5.88
C VAL A 386 0.04 -22.58 -5.53
N ALA A 387 0.40 -23.09 -4.36
CA ALA A 387 -0.08 -24.37 -3.85
C ALA A 387 -1.56 -24.27 -3.40
N PRO A 388 -2.27 -25.40 -3.25
CA PRO A 388 -3.67 -25.42 -2.82
C PRO A 388 -3.96 -24.73 -1.48
N ASP A 389 -2.96 -24.62 -0.61
CA ASP A 389 -3.02 -23.91 0.68
C ASP A 389 -2.82 -22.39 0.55
N GLY A 390 -2.59 -21.88 -0.66
CA GLY A 390 -2.31 -20.48 -0.95
C GLY A 390 -0.84 -20.09 -0.87
N THR A 391 0.08 -21.02 -0.59
CA THR A 391 1.52 -20.75 -0.55
C THR A 391 2.04 -20.44 -1.95
N THR A 392 2.54 -19.22 -2.13
CA THR A 392 3.05 -18.68 -3.39
C THR A 392 4.57 -18.60 -3.38
N THR A 393 5.21 -19.18 -4.39
CA THR A 393 6.68 -19.17 -4.58
C THR A 393 7.07 -18.75 -6.00
N SER A 394 8.18 -18.04 -6.13
CA SER A 394 8.81 -17.74 -7.42
C SER A 394 9.54 -18.97 -7.97
N THR A 395 9.27 -19.36 -9.22
CA THR A 395 9.92 -20.55 -9.83
C THR A 395 10.83 -20.22 -11.00
N VAL A 396 10.49 -19.23 -11.82
CA VAL A 396 11.30 -18.82 -12.98
C VAL A 396 11.23 -17.31 -13.17
N THR A 397 12.37 -16.70 -13.46
CA THR A 397 12.48 -15.33 -13.98
C THR A 397 13.20 -15.39 -15.32
N TYR A 398 12.54 -14.95 -16.40
CA TYR A 398 13.06 -15.03 -17.77
C TYR A 398 12.75 -13.75 -18.56
N GLY A 399 13.64 -13.32 -19.46
CA GLY A 399 13.41 -12.14 -20.29
C GLY A 399 12.47 -12.43 -21.47
N GLY A 400 11.47 -11.59 -21.70
CA GLY A 400 10.53 -11.75 -22.82
C GLY A 400 9.09 -11.40 -22.45
N TYR A 401 8.24 -11.26 -23.47
CA TYR A 401 6.84 -10.90 -23.27
C TYR A 401 5.96 -12.15 -23.26
N PRO A 402 5.30 -12.49 -22.15
CA PRO A 402 4.42 -13.65 -22.14
C PRO A 402 3.17 -13.41 -22.99
N SER A 403 2.77 -14.44 -23.74
CA SER A 403 1.54 -14.47 -24.55
C SER A 403 0.57 -15.60 -24.19
N GLY A 404 0.96 -16.56 -23.35
CA GLY A 404 0.07 -17.64 -22.92
C GLY A 404 0.75 -18.64 -21.96
N ILE A 405 -0.07 -19.46 -21.30
CA ILE A 405 0.37 -20.54 -20.42
C ILE A 405 -0.59 -21.73 -20.46
N ALA A 406 -0.09 -22.96 -20.37
CA ALA A 406 -0.88 -24.16 -20.08
C ALA A 406 -0.05 -25.21 -19.32
N ALA A 407 -0.72 -26.03 -18.50
CA ALA A 407 -0.12 -27.19 -17.88
C ALA A 407 -0.65 -28.48 -18.53
N ASP A 408 0.21 -29.49 -18.62
CA ASP A 408 -0.20 -30.83 -19.01
C ASP A 408 -0.61 -31.68 -17.80
N ARG A 409 -1.14 -32.88 -18.05
CA ARG A 409 -1.57 -33.80 -16.98
C ARG A 409 -0.41 -34.37 -16.15
N ALA A 410 0.82 -34.29 -16.65
CA ALA A 410 2.03 -34.73 -15.97
C ALA A 410 2.64 -33.63 -15.08
N GLY A 411 2.02 -32.45 -15.03
CA GLY A 411 2.46 -31.32 -14.20
C GLY A 411 3.58 -30.49 -14.82
N ASN A 412 3.85 -30.63 -16.12
CA ASN A 412 4.73 -29.70 -16.82
C ASN A 412 3.96 -28.43 -17.20
N VAL A 413 4.65 -27.29 -17.21
CA VAL A 413 4.05 -25.99 -17.52
C VAL A 413 4.71 -25.40 -18.75
N TYR A 414 3.89 -24.97 -19.71
CA TYR A 414 4.31 -24.43 -20.98
C TYR A 414 3.97 -22.95 -21.06
N VAL A 415 4.94 -22.11 -21.39
CA VAL A 415 4.76 -20.65 -21.47
C VAL A 415 5.25 -20.18 -22.83
N SER A 416 4.40 -19.45 -23.55
CA SER A 416 4.79 -18.81 -24.80
C SER A 416 5.33 -17.41 -24.54
N THR A 417 6.48 -17.10 -25.12
CA THR A 417 7.18 -15.81 -25.01
C THR A 417 7.40 -15.20 -26.39
N LEU A 418 7.26 -13.88 -26.47
CA LEU A 418 7.54 -13.08 -27.65
C LEU A 418 8.81 -12.27 -27.43
N HIS A 419 9.65 -12.22 -28.46
CA HIS A 419 10.80 -11.33 -28.51
C HIS A 419 10.42 -9.97 -29.08
N TYR A 420 10.71 -8.89 -28.35
CA TYR A 420 10.50 -7.53 -28.83
C TYR A 420 11.85 -6.83 -29.02
N ILE A 421 12.23 -6.58 -30.27
CA ILE A 421 13.44 -5.79 -30.57
C ILE A 421 13.14 -4.30 -30.35
N ALA A 422 13.36 -3.82 -29.12
CA ALA A 422 13.11 -2.44 -28.72
C ALA A 422 14.20 -1.45 -29.18
N GLN A 423 14.63 -1.47 -30.46
CA GLN A 423 15.64 -0.50 -30.92
C GLN A 423 15.13 0.72 -31.69
N VAL A 424 14.03 0.70 -32.46
CA VAL A 424 13.56 1.93 -33.14
C VAL A 424 12.08 1.82 -33.51
N HIS A 425 11.20 2.63 -32.91
CA HIS A 425 9.86 3.12 -33.34
C HIS A 425 8.96 2.30 -34.32
N SER A 426 9.17 1.00 -34.46
CA SER A 426 8.41 0.08 -35.31
C SER A 426 8.71 -1.32 -34.81
N ALA A 427 7.86 -1.75 -33.89
CA ALA A 427 7.99 -3.02 -33.23
C ALA A 427 7.62 -4.18 -34.15
N THR A 428 8.61 -4.76 -34.80
CA THR A 428 8.42 -6.05 -35.46
C THR A 428 8.78 -7.14 -34.45
N PRO A 429 7.85 -8.02 -34.04
CA PRO A 429 8.18 -9.16 -33.17
C PRO A 429 9.29 -10.00 -33.79
N GLY A 430 10.35 -10.25 -33.04
CA GLY A 430 11.54 -10.98 -33.47
C GLY A 430 11.38 -12.50 -33.30
N GLY A 431 10.25 -13.09 -33.63
CA GLY A 431 10.01 -14.52 -33.35
C GLY A 431 9.66 -14.82 -31.89
N ALA A 432 9.32 -16.08 -31.64
CA ALA A 432 8.71 -16.50 -30.37
C ALA A 432 9.09 -17.94 -30.01
N VAL A 433 9.11 -18.21 -28.71
CA VAL A 433 9.48 -19.50 -28.13
C VAL A 433 8.39 -20.00 -27.20
N ILE A 434 8.16 -21.30 -27.21
CA ILE A 434 7.39 -22.00 -26.19
C ILE A 434 8.39 -22.66 -25.26
N HIS A 435 8.43 -22.19 -24.03
CA HIS A 435 9.24 -22.76 -22.97
C HIS A 435 8.46 -23.83 -22.22
N LYS A 436 9.18 -24.78 -21.63
CA LYS A 436 8.65 -25.79 -20.72
C LYS A 436 9.39 -25.70 -19.39
N LEU A 437 8.63 -25.55 -18.31
CA LEU A 437 9.03 -25.92 -16.96
C LEU A 437 8.66 -27.39 -16.75
N GLY A 438 9.66 -28.26 -16.65
CA GLY A 438 9.45 -29.65 -16.30
C GLY A 438 8.93 -29.81 -14.86
N SER A 439 8.27 -30.93 -14.58
CA SER A 439 7.87 -31.30 -13.21
C SER A 439 9.07 -31.49 -12.27
N ASP A 440 10.26 -31.65 -12.82
CA ASP A 440 11.57 -31.63 -12.15
C ASP A 440 12.08 -30.21 -11.82
N GLY A 441 11.37 -29.17 -12.25
CA GLY A 441 11.75 -27.77 -12.06
C GLY A 441 12.68 -27.21 -13.14
N VAL A 442 13.00 -27.97 -14.19
CA VAL A 442 13.92 -27.52 -15.25
C VAL A 442 13.20 -26.65 -16.27
N TRP A 443 13.68 -25.42 -16.47
CA TRP A 443 13.22 -24.50 -17.52
C TRP A 443 14.00 -24.72 -18.82
N SER A 444 13.29 -25.01 -19.91
CA SER A 444 13.89 -25.33 -21.22
C SER A 444 13.08 -24.78 -22.39
N VAL A 445 13.68 -24.74 -23.58
CA VAL A 445 12.96 -24.47 -24.83
C VAL A 445 12.27 -25.75 -25.30
N PHE A 446 10.95 -25.71 -25.45
CA PHE A 446 10.17 -26.83 -25.98
C PHE A 446 10.04 -26.78 -27.49
N ALA A 447 9.72 -25.59 -28.03
CA ALA A 447 9.60 -25.37 -29.47
C ALA A 447 9.82 -23.90 -29.83
N GLY A 448 10.30 -23.65 -31.05
CA GLY A 448 10.55 -22.29 -31.56
C GLY A 448 11.98 -21.83 -31.37
N ALA A 449 12.33 -20.74 -32.05
CA ALA A 449 13.64 -20.10 -31.96
C ALA A 449 13.45 -18.61 -31.66
N ASP A 450 14.13 -18.14 -30.61
CA ASP A 450 14.15 -16.74 -30.22
C ASP A 450 14.85 -15.90 -31.31
N GLY A 451 14.39 -14.70 -31.60
CA GLY A 451 14.95 -13.86 -32.67
C GLY A 451 14.48 -14.20 -34.09
N GLU A 452 13.90 -15.39 -34.31
CA GLU A 452 13.60 -15.89 -35.66
C GLU A 452 12.10 -16.08 -35.92
N ARG A 453 11.50 -15.07 -36.57
CA ARG A 453 10.09 -15.10 -36.97
C ARG A 453 9.85 -16.00 -38.18
N GLY A 454 8.76 -16.76 -38.20
CA GLY A 454 8.33 -17.50 -39.38
C GLY A 454 7.23 -18.51 -39.12
N LYS A 455 6.88 -19.28 -40.17
CA LYS A 455 5.83 -20.31 -40.14
C LYS A 455 6.36 -21.75 -40.29
N GLN A 456 7.68 -21.92 -40.17
CA GLN A 456 8.33 -23.20 -40.43
C GLN A 456 7.89 -24.24 -39.38
N ASP A 457 7.36 -25.36 -39.88
CA ASP A 457 7.15 -26.58 -39.10
C ASP A 457 8.50 -27.28 -38.87
N GLY A 458 8.61 -28.03 -37.78
CA GLY A 458 9.87 -28.64 -37.38
C GLY A 458 9.82 -29.15 -35.94
N ILE A 459 10.91 -29.76 -35.49
CA ILE A 459 11.01 -30.29 -34.13
C ILE A 459 11.82 -29.32 -33.26
N GLY A 460 11.27 -28.95 -32.11
CA GLY A 460 11.95 -28.12 -31.12
C GLY A 460 12.37 -26.77 -31.69
N ALA A 461 13.66 -26.45 -31.58
CA ALA A 461 14.24 -25.19 -32.05
C ALA A 461 14.32 -25.06 -33.58
N ALA A 462 13.96 -26.10 -34.36
CA ALA A 462 13.85 -25.99 -35.82
C ALA A 462 12.52 -25.38 -36.28
N ALA A 463 11.51 -25.31 -35.40
CA ALA A 463 10.25 -24.65 -35.69
C ALA A 463 10.38 -23.12 -35.58
N ARG A 464 9.52 -22.39 -36.29
CA ARG A 464 9.43 -20.92 -36.21
C ARG A 464 8.00 -20.50 -35.92
N PHE A 465 7.86 -19.44 -35.13
CA PHE A 465 6.57 -18.83 -34.76
C PHE A 465 6.59 -17.33 -35.03
N ASN A 466 5.41 -16.73 -35.17
CA ASN A 466 5.23 -15.28 -35.21
C ASN A 466 4.89 -14.72 -33.83
N ALA A 467 3.70 -15.07 -33.34
CA ALA A 467 3.21 -14.68 -32.03
C ALA A 467 2.22 -15.74 -31.50
N PRO A 468 2.73 -16.87 -30.96
CA PRO A 468 1.90 -17.97 -30.52
C PRO A 468 1.19 -17.61 -29.22
N THR A 469 -0.12 -17.80 -29.18
CA THR A 469 -0.96 -17.78 -27.98
C THR A 469 -1.38 -19.21 -27.67
N ILE A 470 -1.09 -19.67 -26.46
CA ILE A 470 -1.45 -21.03 -26.03
C ILE A 470 -2.97 -21.15 -25.89
N LEU A 471 -3.55 -22.14 -26.58
CA LEU A 471 -4.97 -22.48 -26.49
C LEU A 471 -5.22 -23.61 -25.49
N GLY A 472 -4.28 -24.54 -25.35
CA GLY A 472 -4.33 -25.63 -24.38
C GLY A 472 -3.97 -26.99 -24.98
N PHE A 473 -4.20 -28.04 -24.21
CA PHE A 473 -3.94 -29.42 -24.59
C PHE A 473 -5.22 -30.13 -25.03
N ASP A 474 -5.08 -31.07 -25.96
CA ASP A 474 -6.11 -32.07 -26.23
C ASP A 474 -5.98 -33.29 -25.29
N ASN A 475 -6.82 -34.31 -25.50
CA ASN A 475 -6.79 -35.53 -24.70
C ASN A 475 -5.59 -36.44 -24.98
N ALA A 476 -4.94 -36.29 -26.14
CA ALA A 476 -3.75 -37.04 -26.54
C ALA A 476 -2.45 -36.42 -25.97
N GLY A 477 -2.53 -35.19 -25.44
CA GLY A 477 -1.40 -34.46 -24.88
C GLY A 477 -0.70 -33.56 -25.89
N ASP A 478 -1.32 -33.27 -27.04
CA ASP A 478 -0.80 -32.31 -28.01
C ASP A 478 -1.16 -30.88 -27.57
N LEU A 479 -0.17 -29.98 -27.60
CA LEU A 479 -0.35 -28.56 -27.32
C LEU A 479 -0.81 -27.83 -28.58
N TYR A 480 -1.87 -27.06 -28.47
CA TYR A 480 -2.37 -26.21 -29.54
C TYR A 480 -2.12 -24.74 -29.25
N VAL A 481 -1.65 -24.02 -30.27
CA VAL A 481 -1.43 -22.58 -30.22
C VAL A 481 -2.06 -21.89 -31.43
N GLN A 482 -2.56 -20.68 -31.24
CA GLN A 482 -2.88 -19.77 -32.33
C GLN A 482 -1.65 -18.90 -32.59
N ASP A 483 -1.07 -19.01 -33.77
CA ASP A 483 0.13 -18.28 -34.16
C ASP A 483 -0.25 -17.17 -35.15
N GLU A 484 -0.09 -15.91 -34.72
CA GLU A 484 -0.59 -14.75 -35.46
C GLU A 484 -0.03 -14.69 -36.90
N GLY A 485 -0.93 -14.68 -37.89
CA GLY A 485 -0.56 -14.72 -39.31
C GLY A 485 -0.10 -16.09 -39.83
N ASN A 486 0.02 -17.10 -38.97
CA ASN A 486 0.41 -18.48 -39.34
C ASN A 486 -0.70 -19.52 -39.10
N GLY A 487 -1.81 -19.15 -38.46
CA GLY A 487 -2.93 -20.04 -38.19
C GLY A 487 -2.73 -20.90 -36.93
N TYR A 488 -3.38 -22.05 -36.87
CA TYR A 488 -3.26 -22.95 -35.73
C TYR A 488 -2.05 -23.87 -35.87
N ARG A 489 -1.31 -24.05 -34.77
CA ARG A 489 -0.16 -24.97 -34.73
C ARG A 489 -0.41 -26.02 -33.65
N ARG A 490 -0.19 -27.29 -33.99
CA ARG A 490 -0.20 -28.45 -33.10
C ARG A 490 1.23 -28.84 -32.77
N ILE A 491 1.52 -29.08 -31.50
CA ILE A 491 2.85 -29.44 -31.02
C ILE A 491 2.73 -30.73 -30.22
N SER A 492 3.33 -31.80 -30.74
CA SER A 492 3.30 -33.10 -30.06
C SER A 492 4.14 -33.11 -28.77
N PRO A 493 3.95 -34.09 -27.86
CA PRO A 493 4.80 -34.25 -26.68
C PRO A 493 6.31 -34.32 -26.98
N ALA A 494 6.68 -34.77 -28.18
CA ALA A 494 8.06 -34.83 -28.66
C ALA A 494 8.58 -33.48 -29.22
N GLY A 495 7.79 -32.41 -29.16
CA GLY A 495 8.16 -31.08 -29.65
C GLY A 495 8.02 -30.89 -31.16
N ALA A 496 7.42 -31.83 -31.89
CA ALA A 496 7.16 -31.68 -33.33
C ALA A 496 5.99 -30.71 -33.57
N VAL A 497 6.28 -29.59 -34.22
CA VAL A 497 5.32 -28.54 -34.59
C VAL A 497 4.78 -28.81 -36.00
N THR A 498 3.46 -28.79 -36.12
CA THR A 498 2.74 -28.95 -37.40
C THR A 498 1.65 -27.89 -37.52
N THR A 499 1.48 -27.34 -38.73
CA THR A 499 0.40 -26.40 -39.02
C THR A 499 -0.90 -27.16 -39.29
N VAL A 500 -1.99 -26.76 -38.64
CA VAL A 500 -3.29 -27.44 -38.71
C VAL A 500 -4.42 -26.48 -39.09
N ALA A 501 -5.46 -27.01 -39.74
CA ALA A 501 -6.58 -26.20 -40.22
C ALA A 501 -7.57 -25.82 -39.10
N ALA A 502 -7.64 -26.60 -38.03
CA ALA A 502 -8.58 -26.39 -36.94
C ALA A 502 -8.03 -26.93 -35.61
N VAL A 503 -8.63 -26.46 -34.52
CA VAL A 503 -8.34 -26.89 -33.15
C VAL A 503 -9.48 -27.82 -32.69
N PRO A 504 -9.18 -28.93 -32.00
CA PRO A 504 -10.22 -29.77 -31.39
C PRO A 504 -11.14 -28.97 -30.46
N LEU A 505 -12.42 -29.31 -30.41
CA LEU A 505 -13.46 -28.54 -29.70
C LEU A 505 -13.27 -28.53 -28.18
N GLU A 506 -12.50 -29.46 -27.63
CA GLU A 506 -12.21 -29.63 -26.21
C GLU A 506 -11.08 -28.71 -25.71
N VAL A 507 -10.22 -28.21 -26.60
CA VAL A 507 -9.04 -27.41 -26.23
C VAL A 507 -9.47 -26.08 -25.62
N GLY A 508 -8.86 -25.73 -24.48
CA GLY A 508 -9.01 -24.42 -23.84
C GLY A 508 -10.37 -24.15 -23.18
N ARG A 509 -11.29 -25.12 -23.19
CA ARG A 509 -12.61 -24.96 -22.60
C ARG A 509 -12.62 -25.35 -21.12
N VAL A 510 -13.07 -24.42 -20.28
CA VAL A 510 -13.33 -24.69 -18.86
C VAL A 510 -14.80 -25.05 -18.70
N GLY A 511 -15.06 -26.29 -18.30
CA GLY A 511 -16.42 -26.81 -18.11
C GLY A 511 -16.59 -27.63 -16.85
N ASP A 512 -17.78 -28.19 -16.69
CA ASP A 512 -18.09 -29.20 -15.68
C ASP A 512 -18.50 -30.53 -16.35
N ASP A 513 -18.70 -31.55 -15.52
CA ASP A 513 -19.03 -32.90 -15.97
C ASP A 513 -20.47 -32.99 -16.51
N ALA A 514 -21.28 -31.94 -16.34
CA ALA A 514 -22.61 -31.79 -16.92
C ALA A 514 -22.61 -31.07 -18.29
N GLY A 515 -21.43 -30.76 -18.83
CA GLY A 515 -21.27 -30.15 -20.15
C GLY A 515 -21.50 -28.64 -20.19
N ASN A 516 -21.62 -27.97 -19.04
CA ASN A 516 -21.67 -26.51 -19.00
C ASN A 516 -20.28 -25.93 -19.27
N ARG A 517 -20.24 -24.69 -19.78
CA ARG A 517 -19.01 -23.94 -20.03
C ARG A 517 -19.04 -22.64 -19.25
N TYR A 518 -17.88 -22.23 -18.76
CA TYR A 518 -17.73 -20.99 -17.98
C TYR A 518 -16.83 -20.01 -18.72
N VAL A 519 -17.29 -18.76 -18.82
CA VAL A 519 -16.62 -17.71 -19.58
C VAL A 519 -16.43 -16.50 -18.68
N ALA A 520 -15.18 -16.04 -18.56
CA ALA A 520 -14.87 -14.78 -17.90
C ALA A 520 -14.98 -13.63 -18.91
N ASP A 521 -15.83 -12.65 -18.61
CA ASP A 521 -15.93 -11.39 -19.32
C ASP A 521 -15.11 -10.35 -18.54
N THR A 522 -13.90 -10.09 -19.04
CA THR A 522 -12.96 -9.17 -18.39
C THR A 522 -13.49 -7.74 -18.36
N GLU A 523 -14.13 -7.26 -19.42
CA GLU A 523 -14.61 -5.87 -19.51
C GLU A 523 -15.80 -5.63 -18.58
N ARG A 524 -16.74 -6.58 -18.54
CA ARG A 524 -17.92 -6.45 -17.68
C ARG A 524 -17.66 -6.88 -16.24
N SER A 525 -16.49 -7.43 -15.92
CA SER A 525 -16.18 -7.96 -14.60
C SER A 525 -17.17 -9.05 -14.13
N THR A 526 -17.47 -10.02 -15.01
CA THR A 526 -18.38 -11.13 -14.72
C THR A 526 -17.82 -12.48 -15.15
N ILE A 527 -18.32 -13.55 -14.53
CA ILE A 527 -18.16 -14.93 -15.01
C ILE A 527 -19.57 -15.46 -15.28
N SER A 528 -19.80 -15.93 -16.51
CA SER A 528 -21.06 -16.49 -16.95
C SER A 528 -20.97 -18.00 -17.17
N ARG A 529 -22.00 -18.72 -16.75
CA ARG A 529 -22.25 -20.12 -17.12
C ARG A 529 -23.10 -20.15 -18.38
N ILE A 530 -22.64 -20.90 -19.37
CA ILE A 530 -23.40 -21.31 -20.56
C ILE A 530 -23.77 -22.78 -20.37
N SER A 531 -25.06 -23.07 -20.32
CA SER A 531 -25.55 -24.44 -20.15
C SER A 531 -25.26 -25.31 -21.38
N ALA A 532 -25.37 -26.63 -21.24
CA ALA A 532 -25.28 -27.54 -22.40
C ALA A 532 -26.32 -27.22 -23.50
N ALA A 533 -27.45 -26.61 -23.13
CA ALA A 533 -28.48 -26.11 -24.04
C ALA A 533 -28.18 -24.70 -24.62
N GLY A 534 -27.05 -24.09 -24.27
CA GLY A 534 -26.62 -22.78 -24.77
C GLY A 534 -27.16 -21.57 -24.01
N VAL A 535 -27.83 -21.77 -22.87
CA VAL A 535 -28.42 -20.66 -22.08
C VAL A 535 -27.33 -20.04 -21.20
N SER A 536 -27.13 -18.72 -21.31
CA SER A 536 -26.13 -17.96 -20.53
C SER A 536 -26.73 -17.34 -19.28
N SER A 537 -25.99 -17.38 -18.15
CA SER A 537 -26.35 -16.74 -16.88
C SER A 537 -25.10 -16.34 -16.10
N ILE A 538 -25.12 -15.18 -15.43
CA ILE A 538 -24.00 -14.73 -14.58
C ILE A 538 -23.97 -15.58 -13.29
N VAL A 539 -22.82 -16.15 -12.97
CA VAL A 539 -22.59 -16.94 -11.75
C VAL A 539 -21.70 -16.24 -10.72
N ALA A 540 -20.88 -15.28 -11.17
CA ALA A 540 -20.10 -14.42 -10.30
C ALA A 540 -19.85 -13.04 -10.93
N GLY A 541 -19.71 -12.02 -10.10
CA GLY A 541 -19.47 -10.64 -10.51
C GLY A 541 -20.75 -9.82 -10.69
N ILE A 542 -20.57 -8.50 -10.67
CA ILE A 542 -21.61 -7.51 -10.94
C ILE A 542 -21.16 -6.73 -12.18
N PRO A 543 -21.98 -6.68 -13.25
CA PRO A 543 -21.65 -5.92 -14.46
C PRO A 543 -21.16 -4.50 -14.13
N ASP A 544 -20.06 -4.10 -14.77
CA ASP A 544 -19.49 -2.75 -14.73
C ASP A 544 -18.97 -2.31 -13.33
N ARG A 545 -18.86 -3.25 -12.37
CA ARG A 545 -18.27 -3.02 -11.05
C ARG A 545 -16.92 -3.74 -10.92
N ALA A 546 -15.85 -3.06 -11.31
CA ALA A 546 -14.48 -3.57 -11.22
C ALA A 546 -13.90 -3.49 -9.80
N ALA A 547 -14.35 -4.37 -8.91
CA ALA A 547 -13.83 -4.50 -7.55
C ALA A 547 -14.02 -5.92 -7.03
N THR A 548 -13.04 -6.47 -6.31
CA THR A 548 -13.13 -7.81 -5.72
C THR A 548 -13.77 -7.77 -4.34
N VAL A 549 -14.94 -8.39 -4.16
CA VAL A 549 -15.62 -8.58 -2.87
C VAL A 549 -15.91 -10.07 -2.69
N LEU A 550 -15.27 -10.67 -1.69
CA LEU A 550 -15.38 -12.09 -1.35
C LEU A 550 -16.70 -12.40 -0.61
N GLY A 551 -17.01 -13.68 -0.46
CA GLY A 551 -18.21 -14.15 0.25
C GLY A 551 -19.27 -14.75 -0.68
N PRO A 552 -20.56 -14.66 -0.33
CA PRO A 552 -21.63 -15.33 -1.09
C PRO A 552 -21.76 -14.80 -2.52
N LEU A 553 -22.22 -15.67 -3.42
CA LEU A 553 -22.45 -15.33 -4.82
C LEU A 553 -23.62 -14.32 -4.98
N PRO A 554 -23.58 -13.44 -5.99
CA PRO A 554 -22.60 -13.41 -7.08
C PRO A 554 -21.24 -12.79 -6.69
N GLY A 555 -21.14 -12.13 -5.53
CA GLY A 555 -19.98 -11.33 -5.15
C GLY A 555 -19.67 -10.22 -6.18
N SER A 556 -18.53 -9.53 -6.04
CA SER A 556 -17.98 -8.70 -7.12
C SER A 556 -16.55 -9.11 -7.42
N ILE A 557 -16.12 -8.92 -8.66
CA ILE A 557 -14.79 -9.32 -9.14
C ILE A 557 -14.21 -8.20 -10.00
N GLU A 558 -12.89 -8.18 -10.17
CA GLU A 558 -12.18 -7.15 -10.91
C GLU A 558 -11.48 -7.78 -12.12
N HIS A 559 -11.93 -7.45 -13.33
CA HIS A 559 -11.28 -7.85 -14.58
C HIS A 559 -10.86 -9.34 -14.62
N PRO A 560 -11.82 -10.27 -14.47
CA PRO A 560 -11.53 -11.69 -14.30
C PRO A 560 -10.78 -12.26 -15.52
N ARG A 561 -9.71 -13.02 -15.27
CA ARG A 561 -8.88 -13.67 -16.29
C ARG A 561 -8.36 -15.03 -15.82
N GLY A 562 -7.89 -15.87 -16.75
CA GLY A 562 -7.22 -17.13 -16.42
C GLY A 562 -8.09 -18.09 -15.60
N LEU A 563 -9.40 -18.17 -15.91
CA LEU A 563 -10.31 -19.10 -15.26
C LEU A 563 -9.84 -20.54 -15.50
N VAL A 564 -9.72 -21.34 -14.44
CA VAL A 564 -9.27 -22.74 -14.48
C VAL A 564 -10.07 -23.59 -13.50
N ARG A 565 -10.34 -24.86 -13.86
CA ARG A 565 -10.98 -25.83 -12.95
C ARG A 565 -9.94 -26.33 -11.94
N ILE A 566 -10.29 -26.34 -10.66
CA ILE A 566 -9.44 -26.84 -9.56
C ILE A 566 -10.10 -27.94 -8.74
N GLY A 567 -11.34 -28.32 -9.08
CA GLY A 567 -12.08 -29.37 -8.40
C GLY A 567 -13.51 -29.51 -8.91
N ILE A 568 -14.31 -30.33 -8.23
CA ILE A 568 -15.75 -30.44 -8.48
C ILE A 568 -16.42 -29.11 -8.11
N ASN A 569 -17.15 -28.54 -9.06
CA ASN A 569 -17.83 -27.24 -8.94
C ASN A 569 -16.93 -26.11 -8.41
N SER A 570 -15.62 -26.21 -8.65
CA SER A 570 -14.62 -25.31 -8.06
C SER A 570 -13.63 -24.86 -9.10
N TYR A 571 -13.47 -23.54 -9.20
CA TYR A 571 -12.64 -22.87 -10.18
C TYR A 571 -11.72 -21.86 -9.49
N ALA A 572 -10.56 -21.58 -10.08
CA ALA A 572 -9.72 -20.46 -9.72
C ALA A 572 -9.67 -19.46 -10.88
N PHE A 573 -9.54 -18.17 -10.59
CA PHE A 573 -9.34 -17.13 -11.59
C PHE A 573 -8.54 -15.97 -11.00
N ILE A 574 -7.93 -15.17 -11.86
CA ILE A 574 -7.28 -13.91 -11.50
C ILE A 574 -8.37 -12.84 -11.39
N SER A 575 -8.41 -12.12 -10.27
CA SER A 575 -9.25 -10.94 -10.04
C SER A 575 -8.34 -9.79 -9.59
N GLY A 576 -8.06 -8.84 -10.48
CA GLY A 576 -7.06 -7.80 -10.23
C GLY A 576 -5.67 -8.37 -9.96
N SER A 577 -5.21 -8.28 -8.71
CA SER A 577 -3.93 -8.84 -8.21
C SER A 577 -4.13 -10.02 -7.25
N ALA A 578 -5.33 -10.58 -7.18
CA ALA A 578 -5.66 -11.77 -6.41
C ALA A 578 -5.89 -12.98 -7.33
N ILE A 579 -5.67 -14.15 -6.75
CA ILE A 579 -6.22 -15.41 -7.22
C ILE A 579 -7.41 -15.74 -6.33
N VAL A 580 -8.59 -15.84 -6.94
CA VAL A 580 -9.85 -16.06 -6.24
C VAL A 580 -10.39 -17.43 -6.63
N ARG A 581 -10.87 -18.17 -5.63
CA ARG A 581 -11.63 -19.39 -5.81
C ARG A 581 -13.11 -19.05 -5.96
N LEU A 582 -13.73 -19.58 -7.01
CA LEU A 582 -15.17 -19.65 -7.22
C LEU A 582 -15.65 -21.06 -6.88
N ALA A 583 -16.45 -21.20 -5.82
CA ALA A 583 -17.18 -22.42 -5.49
C ALA A 583 -18.64 -22.25 -5.91
N LEU A 584 -19.11 -23.12 -6.81
CA LEU A 584 -20.50 -23.17 -7.27
C LEU A 584 -21.30 -24.20 -6.44
N PRO A 585 -22.64 -24.04 -6.38
CA PRO A 585 -23.53 -24.97 -5.68
C PRO A 585 -23.41 -26.44 -6.11
#